data_AF-A0A1G1Z868-F1
#
_entry.id   AF-A0A1G1Z868-F1
#
_cell.length_a   1.000
_cell.length_b   1.000
_cell.length_c   1.000
_cell.angle_alpha   90.00
_cell.angle_beta   90.00
_cell.angle_gamma   90.00
#
_symmetry.space_group_name_H-M   'P 1'
#
loop_
_entity.id
_entity.type
_entity.pdbx_description
1 polymer ?
#
loop_
_entity_poly.entity_id
_entity_poly.type
_entity_poly.pdbx_seq_one_letter_code
_entity_poly.pdbx_strand_id
1 'polypeptide(L)'
;MKSSFNTQLANWLLDPDGASSPIEDAEVLKKKLLKEDLMKVYEEVELPLVQVLKDVEAVGVSIDTKALQTLSRGLERQLTVLVKKIYKEAGEEFNINSPKQLLDIFSRKLKLHLRSTNVDKIAQFKDKHPLVGLVLQYRELAKVRSTYVEPLLTLTDKGSRIHTTFIQTGTATGRLSSRNPNLQNLPKESQWADDVRRAFIASPGYTLVSFDYSQVQLRILATVARDSRLIEAFQNGEDIHKLTASRIFNVSLEKVTPQMRRVAKTLNFGIVYGMGPRALSRESGLSFIEAQNFIDSYFLEFSKVKQWQEDLTQEVSSKGYVTNLAGRKRYFTEPINFRAAINTPIQGLEADILKRAMIQIHDVFSRRKEWQTKVRLLLPVHDELLFEIQNDTIQEAVPLLTTLMESAYTLAVPVKVDVKMGKNWATLTPYKKKA
;
A
#
# COMPACT_ATOMS: atom_id res chain seq x y z
N MET A 1 -1.79 24.73 23.04
CA MET A 1 -1.82 23.69 24.10
C MET A 1 -0.57 22.84 23.95
N LYS A 2 0.30 22.77 24.96
CA LYS A 2 1.36 21.74 24.96
C LYS A 2 0.65 20.39 24.92
N SER A 3 0.82 19.64 23.83
CA SER A 3 0.27 18.29 23.74
C SER A 3 0.78 17.49 24.93
N SER A 4 -0.14 16.89 25.70
CA SER A 4 0.23 15.92 26.73
C SER A 4 1.10 14.81 26.12
N PHE A 5 2.09 14.32 26.85
CA PHE A 5 2.91 13.20 26.41
C PHE A 5 2.02 11.99 26.11
N ASN A 6 2.01 11.55 24.86
CA ASN A 6 1.31 10.36 24.41
C ASN A 6 2.19 9.12 24.64
N THR A 7 1.90 8.38 25.72
CA THR A 7 2.64 7.18 26.12
C THR A 7 2.46 6.02 25.14
N GLN A 8 1.30 5.90 24.50
CA GLN A 8 1.05 4.85 23.50
C GLN A 8 1.95 5.02 22.27
N LEU A 9 2.07 6.24 21.75
CA LEU A 9 2.98 6.54 20.65
C LEU A 9 4.45 6.30 21.02
N ALA A 10 4.84 6.75 22.22
CA ALA A 10 6.22 6.57 22.70
C ALA A 10 6.57 5.08 22.86
N ASN A 11 5.68 4.30 23.46
CA ASN A 11 5.86 2.87 23.65
C ASN A 11 5.96 2.13 22.30
N TRP A 12 5.07 2.45 21.36
CA TRP A 12 5.12 1.85 20.03
C TRP A 12 6.38 2.25 19.23
N LEU A 13 6.88 3.47 19.36
CA LEU A 13 8.14 3.85 18.69
C LEU A 13 9.35 3.05 19.23
N LEU A 14 9.35 2.71 20.51
CA LEU A 14 10.39 1.91 21.16
C LEU A 14 10.26 0.42 20.83
N ASP A 15 9.03 -0.07 20.61
CA ASP A 15 8.74 -1.47 20.30
C ASP A 15 7.59 -1.58 19.29
N PRO A 16 7.87 -1.36 17.99
CA PRO A 16 6.83 -1.27 16.97
C PRO A 16 6.23 -2.62 16.57
N ASP A 17 6.86 -3.74 16.97
CA ASP A 17 6.33 -5.10 16.81
C ASP A 17 5.55 -5.57 18.07
N GLY A 18 5.83 -5.01 19.26
CA GLY A 18 5.23 -5.38 20.54
C GLY A 18 3.91 -4.69 20.88
N ALA A 19 2.86 -4.98 20.10
CA ALA A 19 1.52 -4.39 20.26
C ALA A 19 0.83 -4.63 21.63
N SER A 20 1.46 -5.36 22.56
CA SER A 20 0.91 -5.78 23.86
C SER A 20 1.84 -5.54 25.06
N SER A 21 2.97 -4.86 24.88
CA SER A 21 3.88 -4.52 25.99
C SER A 21 3.18 -3.55 26.96
N PRO A 22 3.22 -3.78 28.30
CA PRO A 22 2.62 -2.87 29.27
C PRO A 22 3.14 -1.45 29.07
N ILE A 23 2.24 -0.47 29.03
CA ILE A 23 2.61 0.94 28.85
C ILE A 23 3.36 1.39 30.10
N GLU A 24 4.65 1.67 29.94
CA GLU A 24 5.49 2.20 31.01
C GLU A 24 5.14 3.66 31.36
N ASP A 25 5.68 4.13 32.49
CA ASP A 25 5.54 5.51 32.94
C ASP A 25 6.10 6.52 31.92
N ALA A 26 5.48 7.70 31.84
CA ALA A 26 5.82 8.73 30.86
C ALA A 26 7.28 9.21 30.95
N GLU A 27 7.82 9.39 32.16
CA GLU A 27 9.21 9.84 32.34
C GLU A 27 10.21 8.74 31.96
N VAL A 28 9.85 7.47 32.19
CA VAL A 28 10.65 6.33 31.76
C VAL A 28 10.70 6.25 30.23
N LEU A 29 9.53 6.33 29.58
CA LEU A 29 9.43 6.31 28.11
C LEU A 29 10.19 7.48 27.48
N LYS A 30 10.10 8.68 28.06
CA LYS A 30 10.83 9.86 27.58
C LYS A 30 12.35 9.66 27.65
N LYS A 31 12.87 9.13 28.77
CA LYS A 31 14.30 8.79 28.90
C LYS A 31 14.73 7.74 27.88
N LYS A 32 13.90 6.72 27.63
CA LYS A 32 14.16 5.70 26.61
C LYS A 32 14.17 6.29 25.19
N LEU A 33 13.20 7.14 24.84
CA LEU A 33 13.18 7.81 23.54
C LEU A 33 14.44 8.67 23.30
N LEU A 34 14.92 9.39 24.33
CA LEU A 34 16.16 10.15 24.26
C LEU A 34 17.38 9.23 24.10
N LYS A 35 17.47 8.16 24.88
CA LYS A 35 18.56 7.18 24.81
C LYS A 35 18.63 6.49 23.44
N GLU A 36 17.47 6.24 22.82
CA GLU A 36 17.36 5.57 21.53
C GLU A 36 17.31 6.54 20.34
N ASP A 37 17.54 7.84 20.53
CA ASP A 37 17.48 8.87 19.46
C ASP A 37 16.13 8.94 18.71
N LEU A 38 15.04 8.50 19.35
CA LEU A 38 13.69 8.45 18.78
C LEU A 38 12.85 9.69 19.09
N MET A 39 13.34 10.57 19.97
CA MET A 39 12.60 11.77 20.39
C MET A 39 12.25 12.69 19.22
N LYS A 40 13.15 12.81 18.23
CA LYS A 40 12.89 13.61 17.02
C LYS A 40 11.73 13.05 16.19
N VAL A 41 11.68 11.73 15.99
CA VAL A 41 10.58 11.07 15.26
C VAL A 41 9.26 11.25 16.03
N TYR A 42 9.32 11.13 17.36
CA TYR A 42 8.15 11.35 18.21
C TYR A 42 7.60 12.78 18.09
N GLU A 43 8.46 13.79 18.28
CA GLU A 43 8.02 15.20 18.36
C GLU A 43 7.73 15.83 16.99
N GLU A 44 8.49 15.49 15.96
CA GLU A 44 8.34 16.11 14.62
C GLU A 44 7.39 15.35 13.70
N VAL A 45 7.15 14.07 13.94
CA VAL A 45 6.35 13.22 13.04
C VAL A 45 5.13 12.66 13.76
N GLU A 46 5.31 11.84 14.79
CA GLU A 46 4.17 11.10 15.34
C GLU A 46 3.19 11.97 16.13
N LEU A 47 3.69 12.85 16.99
CA LEU A 47 2.82 13.66 17.85
C LEU A 47 2.00 14.69 17.05
N PRO A 48 2.56 15.45 16.09
CA PRO A 48 1.77 16.40 15.28
C PRO A 48 0.75 15.69 14.39
N LEU A 49 1.09 14.50 13.87
CA LEU A 49 0.21 13.73 13.00
C LEU A 49 -1.11 13.33 13.68
N VAL A 50 -1.14 13.21 15.02
CA VAL A 50 -2.37 12.89 15.77
C VAL A 50 -3.49 13.87 15.43
N GLN A 51 -3.20 15.18 15.38
CA GLN A 51 -4.22 16.17 15.07
C GLN A 51 -4.67 16.07 13.60
N VAL A 52 -3.71 15.85 12.70
CA VAL A 52 -4.01 15.65 11.27
C VAL A 52 -4.98 14.48 11.08
N LEU A 53 -4.70 13.33 11.70
CA LEU A 53 -5.54 12.14 11.59
C LEU A 53 -6.93 12.37 12.19
N LYS A 54 -7.04 13.02 13.35
CA LYS A 54 -8.35 13.38 13.93
C LYS A 54 -9.19 14.21 12.97
N ASP A 55 -8.58 15.18 12.30
CA ASP A 55 -9.28 16.04 11.34
C ASP A 55 -9.73 15.24 10.10
N VAL A 56 -8.87 14.35 9.59
CA VAL A 56 -9.18 13.47 8.44
C VAL A 56 -10.31 12.49 8.77
N GLU A 57 -10.26 11.85 9.94
CA GLU A 57 -11.31 10.93 10.42
C GLU A 57 -12.64 11.66 10.59
N ALA A 58 -12.63 12.87 11.15
CA ALA A 58 -13.84 13.68 11.35
C ALA A 58 -14.50 14.09 10.03
N VAL A 59 -13.70 14.36 8.99
CA VAL A 59 -14.26 14.69 7.66
C VAL A 59 -14.77 13.45 6.94
N GLY A 60 -14.09 12.32 6.98
CA GLY A 60 -14.52 11.11 6.26
C GLY A 60 -14.59 11.29 4.74
N VAL A 61 -15.18 10.33 4.01
CA VAL A 61 -15.30 10.35 2.54
C VAL A 61 -16.75 10.13 2.07
N SER A 62 -17.20 10.88 1.07
CA SER A 62 -18.56 10.76 0.51
C SER A 62 -18.75 9.48 -0.30
N ILE A 63 -19.91 8.85 -0.11
CA ILE A 63 -20.30 7.58 -0.74
C ILE A 63 -21.63 7.74 -1.49
N ASP A 64 -21.68 7.29 -2.74
CA ASP A 64 -22.92 7.05 -3.46
C ASP A 64 -23.56 5.75 -2.97
N THR A 65 -24.41 5.88 -1.96
CA THR A 65 -25.12 4.76 -1.34
C THR A 65 -26.04 4.03 -2.31
N LYS A 66 -26.62 4.72 -3.30
CA LYS A 66 -27.50 4.11 -4.31
C LYS A 66 -26.71 3.24 -5.28
N ALA A 67 -25.55 3.72 -5.75
CA ALA A 67 -24.65 2.93 -6.57
C ALA A 67 -24.17 1.68 -5.81
N LEU A 68 -23.79 1.85 -4.54
CA LEU A 68 -23.30 0.75 -3.70
C LEU A 68 -24.38 -0.30 -3.40
N GLN A 69 -25.62 0.11 -3.13
CA GLN A 69 -26.77 -0.80 -2.97
C GLN A 69 -27.10 -1.55 -4.26
N THR A 70 -26.94 -0.90 -5.41
CA THR A 70 -27.13 -1.53 -6.72
C THR A 70 -26.06 -2.59 -6.97
N LEU A 71 -24.81 -2.28 -6.68
CA LEU A 71 -23.70 -3.23 -6.75
C LEU A 71 -23.93 -4.44 -5.81
N SER A 72 -24.32 -4.20 -4.55
CA SER A 72 -24.61 -5.27 -3.58
C SER A 72 -25.66 -6.26 -4.10
N ARG A 73 -26.80 -5.76 -4.60
CA ARG A 73 -27.86 -6.60 -5.17
C ARG A 73 -27.41 -7.34 -6.43
N GLY A 74 -26.57 -6.71 -7.26
CA GLY A 74 -25.97 -7.34 -8.44
C GLY A 74 -25.05 -8.51 -8.08
N LEU A 75 -24.18 -8.32 -7.08
CA LEU A 75 -23.27 -9.35 -6.57
C LEU A 75 -24.05 -10.50 -5.95
N GLU A 76 -25.09 -10.23 -5.17
CA GLU A 76 -25.94 -11.25 -4.58
C GLU A 76 -26.59 -12.16 -5.62
N ARG A 77 -27.19 -11.58 -6.67
CA ARG A 77 -27.79 -12.36 -7.77
C ARG A 77 -26.76 -13.27 -8.44
N GLN A 78 -25.56 -12.76 -8.72
CA GLN A 78 -24.48 -13.54 -9.34
C GLN A 78 -23.99 -14.66 -8.41
N LEU A 79 -23.84 -14.39 -7.12
CA LEU A 79 -23.48 -15.39 -6.12
C LEU A 79 -24.52 -16.51 -6.04
N THR A 80 -25.82 -16.21 -6.03
CA THR A 80 -26.87 -17.22 -6.04
C THR A 80 -26.78 -18.14 -7.26
N VAL A 81 -26.50 -17.58 -8.45
CA VAL A 81 -26.31 -18.37 -9.68
C VAL A 81 -25.06 -19.24 -9.59
N LEU A 82 -23.94 -18.69 -9.09
CA LEU A 82 -22.68 -19.44 -8.93
C LEU A 82 -22.83 -20.60 -7.94
N VAL A 83 -23.50 -20.39 -6.81
CA VAL A 83 -23.75 -21.44 -5.80
C VAL A 83 -24.49 -22.61 -6.44
N LYS A 84 -25.57 -22.34 -7.20
CA LYS A 84 -26.32 -23.40 -7.90
C LYS A 84 -25.46 -24.17 -8.91
N LYS A 85 -24.60 -23.47 -9.67
CA LYS A 85 -23.67 -24.11 -10.61
C LYS A 85 -22.63 -24.96 -9.87
N ILE A 86 -22.08 -24.45 -8.77
CA ILE A 86 -21.08 -25.15 -7.94
C ILE A 86 -21.68 -26.45 -7.37
N TYR A 87 -22.89 -26.40 -6.81
CA TYR A 87 -23.55 -27.60 -6.28
C TYR A 87 -23.87 -28.62 -7.36
N LYS A 88 -24.31 -28.16 -8.55
CA LYS A 88 -24.54 -29.05 -9.69
C LYS A 88 -23.26 -29.76 -10.13
N GLU A 89 -22.16 -29.04 -10.26
CA GLU A 89 -20.86 -29.59 -10.67
C GLU A 89 -20.22 -30.47 -9.57
N ALA A 90 -20.46 -30.16 -8.29
CA ALA A 90 -19.98 -30.97 -7.17
C ALA A 90 -20.84 -32.23 -6.94
N GLY A 91 -22.10 -32.21 -7.38
CA GLY A 91 -23.10 -33.26 -7.17
C GLY A 91 -23.65 -33.32 -5.74
N GLU A 92 -23.33 -32.33 -4.89
CA GLU A 92 -23.84 -32.21 -3.52
C GLU A 92 -23.73 -30.75 -3.04
N GLU A 93 -24.53 -30.40 -2.02
CA GLU A 93 -24.43 -29.12 -1.34
C GLU A 93 -23.37 -29.16 -0.25
N PHE A 94 -22.62 -28.07 -0.10
CA PHE A 94 -21.60 -27.93 0.92
C PHE A 94 -21.30 -26.45 1.19
N ASN A 95 -20.64 -26.14 2.29
CA ASN A 95 -20.17 -24.80 2.59
C ASN A 95 -18.93 -24.48 1.73
N ILE A 96 -19.13 -23.73 0.65
CA ILE A 96 -18.09 -23.29 -0.31
C ILE A 96 -17.00 -22.44 0.38
N ASN A 97 -17.35 -21.74 1.46
CA ASN A 97 -16.41 -20.93 2.24
C ASN A 97 -15.57 -21.77 3.22
N SER A 98 -15.95 -23.02 3.51
CA SER A 98 -15.18 -23.90 4.39
C SER A 98 -14.01 -24.54 3.63
N PRO A 99 -12.74 -24.22 3.98
CA PRO A 99 -11.59 -24.84 3.34
C PRO A 99 -11.61 -26.36 3.44
N LYS A 100 -12.04 -26.89 4.60
CA LYS A 100 -12.11 -28.34 4.85
C LYS A 100 -13.08 -29.03 3.91
N GLN A 101 -14.30 -28.51 3.76
CA GLN A 101 -15.30 -29.12 2.88
C GLN A 101 -14.90 -28.98 1.41
N LEU A 102 -14.33 -27.84 1.00
CA LEU A 102 -13.87 -27.66 -0.37
C LEU A 102 -12.72 -28.62 -0.75
N LEU A 103 -11.76 -28.85 0.16
CA LEU A 103 -10.68 -29.82 -0.05
C LEU A 103 -11.23 -31.24 -0.20
N ASP A 104 -12.21 -31.59 0.62
CA ASP A 104 -12.86 -32.90 0.57
C ASP A 104 -13.61 -33.11 -0.77
N ILE A 105 -14.34 -32.11 -1.26
CA ILE A 105 -14.98 -32.14 -2.60
C ILE A 105 -13.92 -32.32 -3.70
N PHE A 106 -12.85 -31.53 -3.68
CA PHE A 106 -11.78 -31.64 -4.67
C PHE A 106 -11.09 -33.00 -4.63
N SER A 107 -10.86 -33.56 -3.44
CA SER A 107 -10.26 -34.87 -3.28
C SER A 107 -11.18 -36.00 -3.74
N ARG A 108 -12.44 -36.04 -3.26
CA ARG A 108 -13.38 -37.14 -3.53
C ARG A 108 -13.92 -37.11 -4.95
N LYS A 109 -14.33 -35.94 -5.44
CA LYS A 109 -15.03 -35.81 -6.73
C LYS A 109 -14.07 -35.55 -7.87
N LEU A 110 -13.06 -34.72 -7.65
CA LEU A 110 -12.12 -34.31 -8.71
C LEU A 110 -10.81 -35.11 -8.71
N LYS A 111 -10.57 -35.94 -7.68
CA LYS A 111 -9.28 -36.62 -7.44
C LYS A 111 -8.09 -35.63 -7.42
N LEU A 112 -8.34 -34.40 -6.96
CA LEU A 112 -7.34 -33.35 -6.81
C LEU A 112 -6.94 -33.20 -5.34
N HIS A 113 -5.71 -33.62 -5.02
CA HIS A 113 -5.17 -33.53 -3.66
C HIS A 113 -4.45 -32.20 -3.44
N LEU A 114 -5.19 -31.19 -2.98
CA LEU A 114 -4.62 -29.90 -2.61
C LEU A 114 -4.23 -29.87 -1.13
N ARG A 115 -3.11 -29.22 -0.81
CA ARG A 115 -2.69 -28.97 0.59
C ARG A 115 -3.30 -27.69 1.18
N SER A 116 -3.84 -26.82 0.34
CA SER A 116 -4.40 -25.53 0.72
C SER A 116 -5.45 -25.11 -0.29
N THR A 117 -6.44 -24.35 0.17
CA THR A 117 -7.45 -23.73 -0.71
C THR A 117 -7.07 -22.29 -1.06
N ASN A 118 -5.84 -21.83 -0.87
CA ASN A 118 -5.45 -20.47 -1.28
C ASN A 118 -5.69 -20.27 -2.78
N VAL A 119 -6.11 -19.06 -3.17
CA VAL A 119 -6.48 -18.71 -4.56
C VAL A 119 -5.39 -19.16 -5.54
N ASP A 120 -4.13 -18.84 -5.27
CA ASP A 120 -2.99 -19.20 -6.14
C ASP A 120 -2.79 -20.72 -6.26
N LYS A 121 -3.11 -21.48 -5.22
CA LYS A 121 -2.99 -22.95 -5.22
C LYS A 121 -4.13 -23.59 -6.00
N ILE A 122 -5.33 -23.05 -5.88
CA ILE A 122 -6.51 -23.50 -6.63
C ILE A 122 -6.37 -23.14 -8.12
N ALA A 123 -5.89 -21.94 -8.43
CA ALA A 123 -5.77 -21.41 -9.79
C ALA A 123 -4.91 -22.30 -10.72
N GLN A 124 -3.93 -23.03 -10.17
CA GLN A 124 -3.10 -23.98 -10.90
C GLN A 124 -3.88 -25.14 -11.53
N PHE A 125 -5.11 -25.39 -11.08
CA PHE A 125 -5.97 -26.50 -11.52
C PHE A 125 -7.19 -26.01 -12.29
N LYS A 126 -7.22 -24.74 -12.71
CA LYS A 126 -8.37 -24.13 -13.41
C LYS A 126 -8.76 -24.91 -14.66
N ASP A 127 -7.77 -25.45 -15.39
CA ASP A 127 -7.98 -26.22 -16.63
C ASP A 127 -8.29 -27.71 -16.37
N LYS A 128 -8.22 -28.17 -15.11
CA LYS A 128 -8.48 -29.57 -14.75
C LYS A 128 -9.96 -29.86 -14.55
N HIS A 129 -10.73 -28.88 -14.07
CA HIS A 129 -12.17 -29.07 -13.87
C HIS A 129 -12.95 -27.74 -13.82
N PRO A 130 -14.14 -27.64 -14.45
CA PRO A 130 -14.97 -26.42 -14.43
C PRO A 130 -15.29 -25.89 -13.03
N LEU A 131 -15.53 -26.80 -12.07
CA LEU A 131 -15.77 -26.48 -10.65
C LEU A 131 -14.70 -25.55 -10.05
N VAL A 132 -13.42 -25.72 -10.44
CA VAL A 132 -12.32 -24.90 -9.95
C VAL A 132 -12.52 -23.43 -10.35
N GLY A 133 -12.84 -23.19 -11.63
CA GLY A 133 -13.13 -21.85 -12.14
C GLY A 133 -14.34 -21.20 -11.46
N LEU A 134 -15.41 -21.96 -11.24
CA LEU A 134 -16.61 -21.48 -10.54
C LEU A 134 -16.33 -21.09 -9.09
N VAL A 135 -15.56 -21.91 -8.36
CA VAL A 135 -15.18 -21.62 -6.97
C VAL A 135 -14.30 -20.38 -6.87
N LEU A 136 -13.35 -20.20 -7.80
CA LEU A 136 -12.51 -18.99 -7.85
C LEU A 136 -13.35 -17.74 -8.07
N GLN A 137 -14.30 -17.78 -9.03
CA GLN A 137 -15.23 -16.69 -9.27
C GLN A 137 -16.11 -16.40 -8.05
N TYR A 138 -16.67 -17.44 -7.43
CA TYR A 138 -17.48 -17.30 -6.22
C TYR A 138 -16.70 -16.62 -5.10
N ARG A 139 -15.45 -17.03 -4.83
CA ARG A 139 -14.62 -16.44 -3.77
C ARG A 139 -14.24 -15.00 -4.06
N GLU A 140 -14.00 -14.65 -5.33
CA GLU A 140 -13.78 -13.26 -5.70
C GLU A 140 -15.02 -12.41 -5.39
N LEU A 141 -16.21 -12.79 -5.89
CA LEU A 141 -17.45 -12.05 -5.65
C LEU A 141 -17.84 -11.99 -4.18
N ALA A 142 -17.70 -13.11 -3.47
CA ALA A 142 -18.01 -13.20 -2.05
C ALA A 142 -17.10 -12.28 -1.23
N LYS A 143 -15.80 -12.24 -1.56
CA LYS A 143 -14.85 -11.31 -0.94
C LYS A 143 -15.21 -9.87 -1.26
N VAL A 144 -15.53 -9.55 -2.52
CA VAL A 144 -15.90 -8.17 -2.89
C VAL A 144 -17.11 -7.70 -2.09
N ARG A 145 -18.13 -8.55 -1.99
CA ARG A 145 -19.35 -8.27 -1.24
C ARG A 145 -19.08 -8.12 0.26
N SER A 146 -18.48 -9.13 0.90
CA SER A 146 -18.36 -9.18 2.36
C SER A 146 -17.24 -8.29 2.93
N THR A 147 -16.15 -8.10 2.19
CA THR A 147 -14.99 -7.33 2.66
C THR A 147 -15.11 -5.85 2.32
N TYR A 148 -15.80 -5.50 1.23
CA TYR A 148 -15.91 -4.11 0.78
C TYR A 148 -17.35 -3.61 0.80
N VAL A 149 -18.24 -4.19 0.01
CA VAL A 149 -19.58 -3.58 -0.24
C VAL A 149 -20.45 -3.54 1.02
N GLU A 150 -20.57 -4.65 1.75
CA GLU A 150 -21.40 -4.74 2.96
C GLU A 150 -20.88 -3.86 4.11
N PRO A 151 -19.58 -3.84 4.45
CA PRO A 151 -19.05 -2.92 5.45
C PRO A 151 -19.26 -1.46 5.07
N LEU A 152 -19.04 -1.09 3.81
CA LEU A 152 -19.25 0.28 3.34
C LEU A 152 -20.74 0.69 3.50
N LEU A 153 -21.68 -0.17 3.12
CA LEU A 153 -23.11 0.10 3.32
C LEU A 153 -23.50 0.25 4.79
N THR A 154 -22.93 -0.59 5.65
CA THR A 154 -23.27 -0.65 7.08
C THR A 154 -22.70 0.53 7.87
N LEU A 155 -21.51 0.99 7.49
CA LEU A 155 -20.75 2.02 8.21
C LEU A 155 -20.92 3.41 7.60
N THR A 156 -21.66 3.55 6.50
CA THR A 156 -22.01 4.86 5.96
C THR A 156 -22.98 5.57 6.91
N ASP A 157 -22.65 6.81 7.26
CA ASP A 157 -23.45 7.63 8.14
C ASP A 157 -24.70 8.22 7.44
N LYS A 158 -25.51 8.98 8.19
CA LYS A 158 -26.72 9.62 7.64
C LYS A 158 -26.40 10.70 6.59
N GLY A 159 -25.19 11.26 6.61
CA GLY A 159 -24.68 12.23 5.64
C GLY A 159 -24.14 11.59 4.37
N SER A 160 -24.27 10.26 4.20
CA SER A 160 -23.65 9.51 3.11
C SER A 160 -22.12 9.60 3.09
N ARG A 161 -21.49 9.60 4.28
CA ARG A 161 -20.04 9.60 4.45
C ARG A 161 -19.58 8.39 5.24
N ILE A 162 -18.37 7.94 4.96
CA ILE A 162 -17.69 6.91 5.74
C ILE A 162 -16.51 7.51 6.49
N HIS A 163 -16.41 7.14 7.75
CA HIS A 163 -15.35 7.55 8.67
C HIS A 163 -14.53 6.32 9.05
N THR A 164 -13.37 6.15 8.43
CA THR A 164 -12.40 5.14 8.86
C THR A 164 -11.66 5.60 10.10
N THR A 165 -11.15 4.67 10.91
CA THR A 165 -10.16 4.96 11.95
C THR A 165 -8.76 4.62 11.44
N PHE A 166 -7.81 5.55 11.54
CA PHE A 166 -6.41 5.32 11.25
C PHE A 166 -5.68 4.84 12.49
N ILE A 167 -4.97 3.71 12.35
CA ILE A 167 -4.16 3.14 13.42
C ILE A 167 -2.72 3.59 13.18
N GLN A 168 -2.29 4.57 13.96
CA GLN A 168 -0.95 5.14 13.87
C GLN A 168 0.14 4.17 14.39
N THR A 169 -0.20 3.36 15.40
CA THR A 169 0.69 2.38 16.06
C THR A 169 0.44 0.94 15.60
N GLY A 170 -0.02 0.76 14.35
CA GLY A 170 -0.54 -0.53 13.88
C GLY A 170 0.44 -1.37 13.06
N THR A 171 1.56 -0.79 12.63
CA THR A 171 2.52 -1.48 11.76
C THR A 171 3.95 -1.30 12.26
N ALA A 172 4.79 -2.30 12.03
CA ALA A 172 6.18 -2.27 12.48
C ALA A 172 7.07 -1.31 11.68
N THR A 173 6.66 -0.97 10.45
CA THR A 173 7.41 -0.06 9.57
C THR A 173 7.04 1.41 9.78
N GLY A 174 6.02 1.72 10.58
CA GLY A 174 5.56 3.11 10.76
C GLY A 174 4.48 3.55 9.77
N ARG A 175 4.07 2.71 8.82
CA ARG A 175 2.91 2.96 7.96
C ARG A 175 1.63 3.06 8.79
N LEU A 176 0.72 3.92 8.34
CA LEU A 176 -0.65 3.91 8.85
C LEU A 176 -1.33 2.60 8.41
N SER A 177 -2.20 2.07 9.27
CA SER A 177 -3.23 1.11 8.87
C SER A 177 -4.62 1.72 9.09
N SER A 178 -5.68 1.10 8.57
CA SER A 178 -7.04 1.60 8.73
C SER A 178 -8.02 0.49 9.09
N ARG A 179 -9.06 0.82 9.87
CA ARG A 179 -10.13 -0.09 10.26
C ARG A 179 -11.48 0.62 10.36
N ASN A 180 -12.55 -0.18 10.36
CA ASN A 180 -13.93 0.26 10.53
C ASN A 180 -14.39 1.37 9.57
N PRO A 181 -14.35 1.15 8.24
CA PRO A 181 -13.81 0.01 7.50
C PRO A 181 -12.34 0.24 7.10
N ASN A 182 -11.63 -0.81 6.67
CA ASN A 182 -10.27 -0.64 6.14
C ASN A 182 -10.31 -0.04 4.72
N LEU A 183 -10.13 1.27 4.62
CA LEU A 183 -10.14 2.01 3.35
C LEU A 183 -8.78 2.05 2.64
N GLN A 184 -7.72 1.56 3.27
CA GLN A 184 -6.40 1.47 2.64
C GLN A 184 -6.26 0.23 1.75
N ASN A 185 -7.06 -0.82 2.00
CA ASN A 185 -7.01 -2.09 1.27
C ASN A 185 -8.15 -2.27 0.26
N LEU A 186 -8.65 -1.19 -0.32
CA LEU A 186 -9.64 -1.24 -1.40
C LEU A 186 -9.07 -1.99 -2.62
N PRO A 187 -9.90 -2.75 -3.35
CA PRO A 187 -9.44 -3.50 -4.52
C PRO A 187 -8.79 -2.58 -5.57
N LYS A 188 -7.65 -3.01 -6.12
CA LYS A 188 -6.90 -2.30 -7.19
C LYS A 188 -6.86 -3.04 -8.52
N GLU A 189 -6.75 -4.37 -8.50
CA GLU A 189 -6.54 -5.19 -9.71
C GLU A 189 -7.68 -6.19 -10.01
N SER A 190 -8.78 -6.13 -9.26
CA SER A 190 -9.98 -6.95 -9.54
C SER A 190 -10.83 -6.29 -10.63
N GLN A 191 -11.56 -7.10 -11.40
CA GLN A 191 -12.58 -6.60 -12.33
C GLN A 191 -13.65 -5.73 -11.64
N TRP A 192 -13.83 -5.89 -10.32
CA TRP A 192 -14.78 -5.11 -9.50
C TRP A 192 -14.13 -3.92 -8.81
N ALA A 193 -12.83 -3.69 -9.00
CA ALA A 193 -12.11 -2.60 -8.36
C ALA A 193 -12.76 -1.25 -8.68
N ASP A 194 -13.04 -1.02 -9.97
CA ASP A 194 -13.66 0.21 -10.44
C ASP A 194 -15.11 0.35 -9.94
N ASP A 195 -15.87 -0.74 -9.86
CA ASP A 195 -17.26 -0.67 -9.39
C ASP A 195 -17.33 -0.30 -7.89
N VAL A 196 -16.43 -0.85 -7.06
CA VAL A 196 -16.33 -0.44 -5.65
C VAL A 196 -15.84 1.00 -5.54
N ARG A 197 -14.77 1.36 -6.26
CA ARG A 197 -14.17 2.70 -6.23
C ARG A 197 -15.11 3.78 -6.77
N ARG A 198 -16.02 3.45 -7.68
CA ARG A 198 -17.01 4.38 -8.27
C ARG A 198 -17.99 4.89 -7.21
N ALA A 199 -18.22 4.13 -6.14
CA ALA A 199 -19.06 4.58 -5.03
C ALA A 199 -18.43 5.73 -4.23
N PHE A 200 -17.10 5.92 -4.28
CA PHE A 200 -16.42 7.02 -3.62
C PHE A 200 -16.47 8.26 -4.51
N ILE A 201 -17.20 9.30 -4.08
CA ILE A 201 -17.53 10.47 -4.88
C ILE A 201 -17.07 11.76 -4.20
N ALA A 202 -16.88 12.83 -4.99
CA ALA A 202 -16.75 14.17 -4.43
C ALA A 202 -18.11 14.71 -3.97
N SER A 203 -18.07 15.49 -2.89
CA SER A 203 -19.18 16.27 -2.37
C SER A 203 -19.57 17.39 -3.35
N PRO A 204 -20.83 17.87 -3.31
CA PRO A 204 -21.26 18.99 -4.16
C PRO A 204 -20.36 20.22 -3.99
N GLY A 205 -19.92 20.82 -5.10
CA GLY A 205 -18.99 21.95 -5.08
C GLY A 205 -17.50 21.59 -5.00
N TYR A 206 -17.18 20.29 -4.91
CA TYR A 206 -15.80 19.79 -4.84
C TYR A 206 -15.46 18.85 -6.01
N THR A 207 -14.17 18.50 -6.08
CA THR A 207 -13.60 17.51 -6.98
C THR A 207 -12.61 16.63 -6.21
N LEU A 208 -12.60 15.32 -6.48
CA LEU A 208 -11.60 14.42 -5.92
C LEU A 208 -10.27 14.66 -6.63
N VAL A 209 -9.19 14.78 -5.86
CA VAL A 209 -7.84 14.94 -6.37
C VAL A 209 -6.91 13.99 -5.63
N SER A 210 -6.29 13.07 -6.36
CA SER A 210 -5.32 12.11 -5.86
C SER A 210 -3.91 12.59 -6.16
N PHE A 211 -3.04 12.50 -5.17
CA PHE A 211 -1.62 12.78 -5.25
C PHE A 211 -0.85 11.52 -4.86
N ASP A 212 -0.15 10.90 -5.80
CA ASP A 212 0.54 9.61 -5.64
C ASP A 212 2.04 9.80 -5.87
N TYR A 213 2.89 9.38 -4.93
CA TYR A 213 4.33 9.51 -5.14
C TYR A 213 4.83 8.56 -6.23
N SER A 214 5.47 9.12 -7.25
CA SER A 214 5.96 8.35 -8.38
C SER A 214 7.22 7.56 -8.02
N GLN A 215 7.06 6.24 -7.81
CA GLN A 215 8.14 5.29 -7.54
C GLN A 215 8.99 5.63 -6.30
N VAL A 216 8.36 6.17 -5.24
CA VAL A 216 9.08 6.68 -4.06
C VAL A 216 10.03 5.67 -3.43
N GLN A 217 9.65 4.40 -3.35
CA GLN A 217 10.49 3.38 -2.73
C GLN A 217 11.77 3.09 -3.53
N LEU A 218 11.73 3.18 -4.86
CA LEU A 218 12.93 3.05 -5.68
C LEU A 218 13.83 4.30 -5.54
N ARG A 219 13.23 5.49 -5.38
CA ARG A 219 13.97 6.74 -5.10
C ARG A 219 14.66 6.70 -3.72
N ILE A 220 13.97 6.14 -2.73
CA ILE A 220 14.53 5.85 -1.42
C ILE A 220 15.67 4.84 -1.55
N LEU A 221 15.47 3.74 -2.29
CA LEU A 221 16.51 2.74 -2.53
C LEU A 221 17.78 3.38 -3.13
N ALA A 222 17.63 4.20 -4.17
CA ALA A 222 18.73 4.94 -4.79
C ALA A 222 19.51 5.78 -3.76
N THR A 223 18.80 6.41 -2.83
CA THR A 223 19.37 7.25 -1.78
C THR A 223 20.11 6.43 -0.71
N VAL A 224 19.50 5.35 -0.19
CA VAL A 224 20.10 4.54 0.89
C VAL A 224 21.24 3.68 0.39
N ALA A 225 21.12 3.12 -0.82
CA ALA A 225 22.18 2.34 -1.44
C ALA A 225 23.32 3.21 -1.99
N ARG A 226 23.06 4.50 -2.26
CA ARG A 226 23.99 5.43 -2.93
C ARG A 226 24.50 4.86 -4.27
N ASP A 227 23.61 4.20 -5.01
CA ASP A 227 23.93 3.61 -6.29
C ASP A 227 23.92 4.69 -7.39
N SER A 228 25.10 5.01 -7.94
CA SER A 228 25.26 6.11 -8.89
C SER A 228 24.46 5.90 -10.18
N ARG A 229 24.37 4.67 -10.68
CA ARG A 229 23.62 4.36 -11.91
C ARG A 229 22.12 4.51 -11.68
N LEU A 230 21.62 4.05 -10.53
CA LEU A 230 20.21 4.22 -10.15
C LEU A 230 19.85 5.69 -9.91
N ILE A 231 20.75 6.45 -9.27
CA ILE A 231 20.59 7.90 -9.07
C ILE A 231 20.53 8.64 -10.42
N GLU A 232 21.48 8.35 -11.31
CA GLU A 232 21.56 8.94 -12.65
C GLU A 232 20.30 8.62 -13.46
N ALA A 233 19.82 7.37 -13.45
CA ALA A 233 18.60 6.97 -14.15
C ALA A 233 17.40 7.83 -13.71
N PHE A 234 17.26 8.12 -12.41
CA PHE A 234 16.19 9.00 -11.92
C PHE A 234 16.38 10.48 -12.29
N GLN A 235 17.62 10.98 -12.27
CA GLN A 235 17.94 12.35 -12.66
C GLN A 235 17.65 12.60 -14.15
N ASN A 236 17.93 11.60 -14.99
CA ASN A 236 17.66 11.62 -16.43
C ASN A 236 16.19 11.34 -16.78
N GLY A 237 15.34 11.00 -15.79
CA GLY A 237 13.94 10.65 -16.04
C GLY A 237 13.74 9.32 -16.77
N GLU A 238 14.71 8.41 -16.68
CA GLU A 238 14.62 7.07 -17.26
C GLU A 238 13.54 6.23 -16.56
N ASP A 239 12.83 5.41 -17.33
CA ASP A 239 11.92 4.42 -16.78
C ASP A 239 12.70 3.16 -16.40
N ILE A 240 13.09 3.06 -15.12
CA ILE A 240 13.87 1.93 -14.60
C ILE A 240 13.19 0.59 -14.88
N HIS A 241 11.84 0.51 -14.85
CA HIS A 241 11.16 -0.74 -15.16
C HIS A 241 11.31 -1.12 -16.64
N LYS A 242 11.29 -0.14 -17.56
CA LYS A 242 11.58 -0.41 -18.98
C LYS A 242 13.03 -0.77 -19.20
N LEU A 243 13.95 -0.10 -18.53
CA LEU A 243 15.38 -0.41 -18.57
C LEU A 243 15.63 -1.86 -18.14
N THR A 244 15.13 -2.23 -16.96
CA THR A 244 15.18 -3.60 -16.46
C THR A 244 14.53 -4.60 -17.43
N ALA A 245 13.34 -4.29 -17.98
CA ALA A 245 12.65 -5.16 -18.93
C ALA A 245 13.46 -5.37 -20.22
N SER A 246 14.04 -4.31 -20.77
CA SER A 246 14.89 -4.36 -21.97
C SER A 246 16.05 -5.34 -21.77
N ARG A 247 16.67 -5.33 -20.59
CA ARG A 247 17.74 -6.27 -20.23
C ARG A 247 17.24 -7.71 -20.03
N ILE A 248 16.16 -7.91 -19.26
CA ILE A 248 15.56 -9.24 -19.02
C ILE A 248 15.25 -9.95 -20.33
N PHE A 249 14.51 -9.25 -21.20
CA PHE A 249 13.97 -9.84 -22.42
C PHE A 249 14.94 -9.71 -23.60
N ASN A 250 16.13 -9.12 -23.37
CA ASN A 250 17.14 -8.85 -24.39
C ASN A 250 16.56 -8.16 -25.64
N VAL A 251 15.75 -7.12 -25.41
CA VAL A 251 15.11 -6.30 -26.44
C VAL A 251 15.51 -4.84 -26.26
N SER A 252 15.48 -4.03 -27.34
CA SER A 252 15.69 -2.58 -27.21
C SER A 252 14.56 -1.93 -26.39
N LEU A 253 14.82 -0.74 -25.82
CA LEU A 253 13.84 -0.02 -24.98
C LEU A 253 12.51 0.24 -25.72
N GLU A 254 12.56 0.46 -27.03
CA GLU A 254 11.39 0.71 -27.88
C GLU A 254 10.54 -0.55 -28.07
N LYS A 255 11.16 -1.73 -27.95
CA LYS A 255 10.49 -3.03 -28.10
C LYS A 255 9.94 -3.57 -26.77
N VAL A 256 10.15 -2.85 -25.66
CA VAL A 256 9.59 -3.24 -24.36
C VAL A 256 8.07 -3.08 -24.38
N THR A 257 7.37 -4.21 -24.34
CA THR A 257 5.90 -4.21 -24.26
C THR A 257 5.39 -3.81 -22.87
N PRO A 258 4.14 -3.35 -22.73
CA PRO A 258 3.53 -3.09 -21.41
C PRO A 258 3.56 -4.30 -20.48
N GLN A 259 3.42 -5.51 -21.03
CA GLN A 259 3.50 -6.75 -20.27
C GLN A 259 4.92 -7.01 -19.75
N MET A 260 5.95 -6.84 -20.58
CA MET A 260 7.36 -6.95 -20.17
C MET A 260 7.68 -5.94 -19.05
N ARG A 261 7.22 -4.69 -19.21
CA ARG A 261 7.37 -3.66 -18.17
C ARG A 261 6.66 -4.04 -16.86
N ARG A 262 5.46 -4.64 -16.94
CA ARG A 262 4.72 -5.11 -15.76
C ARG A 262 5.49 -6.22 -15.02
N VAL A 263 6.04 -7.17 -15.76
CA VAL A 263 6.90 -8.23 -15.19
C VAL A 263 8.13 -7.61 -14.52
N ALA A 264 8.87 -6.74 -15.20
CA ALA A 264 10.04 -6.06 -14.65
C ALA A 264 9.70 -5.20 -13.41
N LYS A 265 8.52 -4.57 -13.37
CA LYS A 265 8.02 -3.87 -12.18
C LYS A 265 7.92 -4.82 -10.99
N THR A 266 7.20 -5.94 -11.14
CA THR A 266 7.08 -6.96 -10.08
C THR A 266 8.43 -7.45 -9.63
N LEU A 267 9.32 -7.73 -10.59
CA LEU A 267 10.66 -8.23 -10.32
C LEU A 267 11.54 -7.21 -9.56
N ASN A 268 11.53 -5.93 -9.98
CA ASN A 268 12.26 -4.86 -9.30
C ASN A 268 11.80 -4.72 -7.85
N PHE A 269 10.48 -4.72 -7.58
CA PHE A 269 9.98 -4.70 -6.21
C PHE A 269 10.44 -5.94 -5.42
N GLY A 270 10.42 -7.12 -6.02
CA GLY A 270 10.95 -8.33 -5.40
C GLY A 270 12.40 -8.15 -4.93
N ILE A 271 13.29 -7.67 -5.81
CA ILE A 271 14.71 -7.47 -5.47
C ILE A 271 14.92 -6.37 -4.44
N VAL A 272 14.20 -5.25 -4.54
CA VAL A 272 14.22 -4.15 -3.55
C VAL A 272 14.00 -4.71 -2.13
N TYR A 273 13.16 -5.73 -1.99
CA TYR A 273 12.83 -6.37 -0.71
C TYR A 273 13.64 -7.64 -0.39
N GLY A 274 14.76 -7.89 -1.09
CA GLY A 274 15.64 -9.03 -0.83
C GLY A 274 15.02 -10.38 -1.22
N MET A 275 14.18 -10.42 -2.26
CA MET A 275 13.61 -11.67 -2.76
C MET A 275 14.68 -12.51 -3.47
N GLY A 276 14.87 -13.75 -3.02
CA GLY A 276 15.75 -14.71 -3.68
C GLY A 276 15.15 -15.35 -4.95
N PRO A 277 15.98 -16.03 -5.77
CA PRO A 277 15.59 -16.55 -7.08
C PRO A 277 14.39 -17.51 -7.06
N ARG A 278 14.28 -18.37 -6.02
CA ARG A 278 13.16 -19.30 -5.86
C ARG A 278 11.82 -18.58 -5.64
N ALA A 279 11.83 -17.53 -4.83
CA ALA A 279 10.62 -16.74 -4.58
C ALA A 279 10.25 -15.93 -5.83
N LEU A 280 11.25 -15.38 -6.51
CA LEU A 280 11.09 -14.60 -7.71
C LEU A 280 10.54 -15.41 -8.89
N SER A 281 11.05 -16.62 -9.12
CA SER A 281 10.53 -17.57 -10.13
C SER A 281 9.05 -17.88 -9.88
N ARG A 282 8.66 -18.13 -8.62
CA ARG A 282 7.27 -18.42 -8.26
C ARG A 282 6.32 -17.25 -8.51
N GLU A 283 6.75 -16.01 -8.23
CA GLU A 283 5.88 -14.82 -8.38
C GLU A 283 5.81 -14.30 -9.81
N SER A 284 6.89 -14.44 -10.58
CA SER A 284 6.96 -13.95 -11.96
C SER A 284 6.49 -14.97 -13.00
N GLY A 285 6.45 -16.26 -12.64
CA GLY A 285 6.20 -17.36 -13.59
C GLY A 285 7.42 -17.73 -14.42
N LEU A 286 8.57 -17.09 -14.20
CA LEU A 286 9.84 -17.42 -14.85
C LEU A 286 10.41 -18.74 -14.30
N SER A 287 11.23 -19.42 -15.10
CA SER A 287 12.05 -20.55 -14.61
C SER A 287 13.03 -20.07 -13.53
N PHE A 288 13.54 -21.02 -12.74
CA PHE A 288 14.56 -20.71 -11.72
C PHE A 288 15.82 -20.07 -12.33
N ILE A 289 16.25 -20.56 -13.50
CA ILE A 289 17.45 -20.07 -14.20
C ILE A 289 17.22 -18.63 -14.69
N GLU A 290 16.07 -18.34 -15.29
CA GLU A 290 15.73 -16.97 -15.72
C GLU A 290 15.65 -16.00 -14.54
N ALA A 291 15.04 -16.43 -13.42
CA ALA A 291 14.97 -15.62 -12.20
C ALA A 291 16.36 -15.36 -11.58
N GLN A 292 17.25 -16.35 -11.61
CA GLN A 292 18.63 -16.21 -11.15
C GLN A 292 19.41 -15.24 -12.05
N ASN A 293 19.41 -15.47 -13.36
CA ASN A 293 20.08 -14.60 -14.34
C ASN A 293 19.58 -13.15 -14.25
N PHE A 294 18.29 -12.98 -13.96
CA PHE A 294 17.72 -11.66 -13.74
C PHE A 294 18.30 -10.97 -12.50
N ILE A 295 18.31 -11.66 -11.36
CA ILE A 295 18.88 -11.12 -10.12
C ILE A 295 20.36 -10.75 -10.32
N ASP A 296 21.12 -11.62 -10.97
CA ASP A 296 22.54 -11.40 -11.22
C ASP A 296 22.76 -10.20 -12.14
N SER A 297 21.96 -10.07 -13.21
CA SER A 297 22.02 -8.91 -14.12
C SER A 297 21.63 -7.62 -13.42
N TYR A 298 20.60 -7.65 -12.56
CA TYR A 298 20.16 -6.49 -11.80
C TYR A 298 21.27 -6.01 -10.85
N PHE A 299 21.90 -6.91 -10.10
CA PHE A 299 22.99 -6.54 -9.19
C PHE A 299 24.31 -6.22 -9.90
N LEU A 300 24.51 -6.68 -11.13
CA LEU A 300 25.60 -6.21 -11.97
C LEU A 300 25.41 -4.74 -12.36
N GLU A 301 24.18 -4.34 -12.70
CA GLU A 301 23.85 -2.96 -13.07
C GLU A 301 23.77 -2.03 -11.86
N PHE A 302 23.19 -2.50 -10.74
CA PHE A 302 22.97 -1.74 -9.51
C PHE A 302 23.77 -2.35 -8.34
N SER A 303 25.08 -2.45 -8.50
CA SER A 303 25.98 -3.15 -7.56
C SER A 303 25.95 -2.61 -6.14
N LYS A 304 25.70 -1.32 -5.95
CA LYS A 304 25.63 -0.72 -4.60
C LYS A 304 24.35 -1.12 -3.86
N VAL A 305 23.30 -1.51 -4.58
CA VAL A 305 22.09 -2.09 -3.96
C VAL A 305 22.42 -3.41 -3.28
N LYS A 306 23.18 -4.29 -3.94
CA LYS A 306 23.59 -5.58 -3.35
C LYS A 306 24.45 -5.36 -2.10
N GLN A 307 25.46 -4.51 -2.23
CA GLN A 307 26.35 -4.16 -1.12
C GLN A 307 25.54 -3.62 0.07
N TRP A 308 24.62 -2.68 -0.16
CA TRP A 308 23.77 -2.13 0.88
C TRP A 308 22.90 -3.20 1.59
N GLN A 309 22.34 -4.16 0.84
CA GLN A 309 21.55 -5.26 1.43
C GLN A 309 22.41 -6.20 2.30
N GLU A 310 23.64 -6.49 1.87
CA GLU A 310 24.59 -7.32 2.60
C GLU A 310 25.08 -6.62 3.87
N ASP A 311 25.44 -5.34 3.77
CA ASP A 311 25.86 -4.51 4.91
C ASP A 311 24.75 -4.40 5.95
N LEU A 312 23.50 -4.16 5.52
CA LEU A 312 22.35 -4.06 6.42
C LEU A 312 22.02 -5.41 7.09
N THR A 313 22.25 -6.52 6.40
CA THR A 313 22.10 -7.87 6.96
C THR A 313 23.11 -8.13 8.08
N GLN A 314 24.35 -7.69 7.90
CA GLN A 314 25.39 -7.75 8.94
C GLN A 314 25.10 -6.80 10.10
N GLU A 315 24.62 -5.58 9.79
CA GLU A 315 24.23 -4.59 10.79
C GLU A 315 23.13 -5.11 11.70
N VAL A 316 22.04 -5.65 11.15
CA VAL A 316 20.93 -6.15 11.97
C VAL A 316 21.33 -7.38 12.79
N SER A 317 22.23 -8.22 12.28
CA SER A 317 22.76 -9.39 13.00
C SER A 317 23.62 -9.00 14.21
N SER A 318 24.32 -7.86 14.12
CA SER A 318 25.20 -7.38 15.20
C SER A 318 24.50 -6.47 16.20
N LYS A 319 23.64 -5.56 15.71
CA LYS A 319 22.94 -4.57 16.55
C LYS A 319 21.57 -5.04 17.04
N GLY A 320 20.95 -6.00 16.36
CA GLY A 320 19.57 -6.43 16.63
C GLY A 320 18.49 -5.46 16.15
N TYR A 321 18.82 -4.41 15.39
CA TYR A 321 17.85 -3.46 14.85
C TYR A 321 18.33 -2.82 13.55
N VAL A 322 17.39 -2.20 12.82
CA VAL A 322 17.68 -1.33 11.66
C VAL A 322 17.09 0.05 11.90
N THR A 323 17.70 1.07 11.28
CA THR A 323 17.24 2.47 11.36
C THR A 323 17.03 3.02 9.95
N ASN A 324 15.96 3.79 9.72
CA ASN A 324 15.77 4.51 8.45
C ASN A 324 16.45 5.89 8.47
N LEU A 325 16.50 6.59 7.33
CA LEU A 325 17.13 7.92 7.25
C LEU A 325 16.45 9.00 8.10
N ALA A 326 15.19 8.81 8.48
CA ALA A 326 14.46 9.72 9.35
C ALA A 326 14.67 9.44 10.85
N GLY A 327 15.42 8.38 11.19
CA GLY A 327 15.75 7.99 12.58
C GLY A 327 14.83 6.94 13.19
N ARG A 328 13.81 6.44 12.48
CA ARG A 328 12.91 5.39 12.99
C ARG A 328 13.66 4.06 13.09
N LYS A 329 13.51 3.39 14.22
CA LYS A 329 14.09 2.07 14.49
C LYS A 329 13.06 0.95 14.44
N ARG A 330 13.52 -0.25 14.09
CA ARG A 330 12.80 -1.51 14.31
C ARG A 330 13.76 -2.58 14.79
N TYR A 331 13.40 -3.23 15.88
CA TYR A 331 14.20 -4.27 16.52
C TYR A 331 13.80 -5.65 16.00
N PHE A 332 14.76 -6.58 15.94
CA PHE A 332 14.59 -7.93 15.43
C PHE A 332 15.10 -8.94 16.45
N THR A 333 14.32 -9.99 16.67
CA THR A 333 14.69 -11.13 17.51
C THR A 333 15.16 -12.29 16.66
N GLU A 334 16.03 -13.15 17.20
CA GLU A 334 16.44 -14.38 16.53
C GLU A 334 15.30 -15.41 16.43
N PRO A 335 15.14 -16.12 15.30
CA PRO A 335 15.89 -15.97 14.06
C PRO A 335 15.50 -14.71 13.27
N ILE A 336 16.49 -13.92 12.85
CA ILE A 336 16.24 -12.65 12.13
C ILE A 336 15.58 -12.90 10.75
N ASN A 337 14.48 -12.19 10.50
CA ASN A 337 13.88 -12.13 9.18
C ASN A 337 14.55 -11.03 8.32
N PHE A 338 15.64 -11.37 7.64
CA PHE A 338 16.43 -10.42 6.84
C PHE A 338 15.63 -9.70 5.75
N ARG A 339 14.61 -10.33 5.17
CA ARG A 339 13.73 -9.65 4.19
C ARG A 339 12.95 -8.50 4.82
N ALA A 340 12.47 -8.71 6.05
CA ALA A 340 11.81 -7.65 6.80
C ALA A 340 12.79 -6.57 7.24
N ALA A 341 14.02 -6.93 7.61
CA ALA A 341 15.09 -5.98 7.92
C ALA A 341 15.45 -5.09 6.73
N ILE A 342 15.65 -5.66 5.54
CA ILE A 342 15.94 -4.94 4.29
C ILE A 342 14.80 -3.99 3.91
N ASN A 343 13.56 -4.46 4.05
CA ASN A 343 12.39 -3.67 3.69
C ASN A 343 12.14 -2.48 4.62
N THR A 344 12.49 -2.61 5.90
CA THR A 344 12.10 -1.64 6.95
C THR A 344 12.65 -0.23 6.71
N PRO A 345 13.94 -0.01 6.39
CA PRO A 345 14.46 1.33 6.09
C PRO A 345 13.75 2.02 4.92
N ILE A 346 13.32 1.24 3.91
CA ILE A 346 12.67 1.76 2.71
C ILE A 346 11.21 2.13 3.01
N GLN A 347 10.41 1.17 3.48
CA GLN A 347 8.99 1.41 3.78
C GLN A 347 8.77 2.36 4.95
N GLY A 348 9.67 2.34 5.94
CA GLY A 348 9.58 3.27 7.04
C GLY A 348 9.88 4.69 6.61
N LEU A 349 10.89 4.91 5.75
CA LEU A 349 11.17 6.24 5.25
C LEU A 349 10.03 6.74 4.35
N GLU A 350 9.46 5.89 3.50
CA GLU A 350 8.26 6.23 2.71
C GLU A 350 7.10 6.69 3.60
N ALA A 351 6.84 5.97 4.70
CA ALA A 351 5.82 6.36 5.67
C ALA A 351 6.15 7.72 6.31
N ASP A 352 7.41 7.95 6.68
CA ASP A 352 7.85 9.22 7.28
C ASP A 352 7.73 10.40 6.30
N ILE A 353 8.04 10.19 5.02
CA ILE A 353 7.86 11.19 3.95
C ILE A 353 6.39 11.57 3.83
N LEU A 354 5.49 10.58 3.75
CA LEU A 354 4.05 10.83 3.67
C LEU A 354 3.54 11.59 4.90
N LYS A 355 3.93 11.15 6.10
CA LYS A 355 3.52 11.79 7.36
C LYS A 355 4.00 13.23 7.46
N ARG A 356 5.27 13.49 7.08
CA ARG A 356 5.81 14.86 7.02
C ARG A 356 5.07 15.72 6.01
N ALA A 357 4.74 15.18 4.83
CA ALA A 357 3.91 15.89 3.86
C ALA A 357 2.53 16.23 4.43
N MET A 358 1.85 15.27 5.08
CA MET A 358 0.56 15.49 5.72
C MET A 358 0.60 16.60 6.77
N ILE A 359 1.66 16.64 7.61
CA ILE A 359 1.86 17.67 8.63
C ILE A 359 2.11 19.04 7.98
N GLN A 360 2.99 19.12 6.97
CA GLN A 360 3.28 20.37 6.25
C GLN A 360 2.03 20.93 5.55
N ILE A 361 1.24 20.05 4.90
CA ILE A 361 -0.03 20.40 4.27
C ILE A 361 -1.01 20.90 5.33
N HIS A 362 -1.20 20.17 6.42
CA HIS A 362 -2.06 20.56 7.53
C HIS A 362 -1.70 21.96 8.04
N ASP A 363 -0.42 22.21 8.34
CA ASP A 363 0.07 23.48 8.85
C ASP A 363 -0.22 24.65 7.88
N VAL A 364 0.10 24.47 6.60
CA VAL A 364 -0.08 25.52 5.57
C VAL A 364 -1.56 25.85 5.37
N PHE A 365 -2.42 24.86 5.18
CA PHE A 365 -3.84 25.10 4.91
C PHE A 365 -4.62 25.48 6.18
N SER A 366 -4.17 25.07 7.37
CA SER A 366 -4.75 25.52 8.64
C SER A 366 -4.51 27.01 8.85
N ARG A 367 -3.30 27.51 8.58
CA ARG A 367 -2.99 28.95 8.66
C ARG A 367 -3.80 29.77 7.65
N ARG A 368 -4.12 29.20 6.49
CA ARG A 368 -4.99 29.80 5.47
C ARG A 368 -6.48 29.72 5.82
N LYS A 369 -6.86 28.97 6.87
CA LYS A 369 -8.26 28.64 7.24
C LYS A 369 -9.00 27.85 6.14
N GLU A 370 -8.24 27.07 5.37
CA GLU A 370 -8.73 26.28 4.24
C GLU A 370 -8.70 24.77 4.51
N TRP A 371 -7.99 24.36 5.56
CA TRP A 371 -7.91 22.97 5.99
C TRP A 371 -9.28 22.43 6.38
N GLN A 372 -9.64 21.29 5.78
CA GLN A 372 -10.94 20.61 5.90
C GLN A 372 -12.19 21.44 5.52
N THR A 373 -12.00 22.68 5.07
CA THR A 373 -13.06 23.53 4.50
C THR A 373 -12.98 23.54 2.99
N LYS A 374 -11.90 24.06 2.40
CA LYS A 374 -11.68 24.11 0.95
C LYS A 374 -10.78 22.99 0.44
N VAL A 375 -9.83 22.56 1.27
CA VAL A 375 -8.88 21.48 0.97
C VAL A 375 -9.04 20.40 2.03
N ARG A 376 -9.76 19.35 1.69
CA ARG A 376 -10.06 18.24 2.59
C ARG A 376 -9.19 17.05 2.28
N LEU A 377 -8.27 16.70 3.18
CA LEU A 377 -7.61 15.40 3.10
C LEU A 377 -8.63 14.34 3.54
N LEU A 378 -8.96 13.41 2.64
CA LEU A 378 -9.94 12.36 2.88
C LEU A 378 -9.27 11.07 3.34
N LEU A 379 -8.24 10.61 2.60
CA LEU A 379 -7.62 9.31 2.83
C LEU A 379 -6.12 9.33 2.49
N PRO A 380 -5.23 9.04 3.45
CA PRO A 380 -3.89 8.52 3.15
C PRO A 380 -3.95 7.00 2.84
N VAL A 381 -3.54 6.60 1.63
CA VAL A 381 -3.52 5.21 1.17
C VAL A 381 -2.12 4.84 0.69
N HIS A 382 -1.34 4.19 1.55
CA HIS A 382 0.07 3.90 1.31
C HIS A 382 0.87 5.18 1.00
N ASP A 383 1.31 5.39 -0.23
CA ASP A 383 2.03 6.56 -0.74
C ASP A 383 1.11 7.59 -1.44
N GLU A 384 -0.19 7.35 -1.48
CA GLU A 384 -1.21 8.22 -2.09
C GLU A 384 -1.94 9.05 -1.02
N LEU A 385 -2.17 10.34 -1.30
CA LEU A 385 -3.11 11.19 -0.56
C LEU A 385 -4.31 11.53 -1.46
N LEU A 386 -5.50 11.10 -1.06
CA LEU A 386 -6.76 11.47 -1.71
C LEU A 386 -7.37 12.67 -1.00
N PHE A 387 -7.55 13.75 -1.75
CA PHE A 387 -8.22 14.96 -1.33
C PHE A 387 -9.59 15.13 -2.00
N GLU A 388 -10.40 15.94 -1.36
CA GLU A 388 -11.54 16.62 -1.96
C GLU A 388 -11.27 18.13 -1.90
N ILE A 389 -11.19 18.77 -3.07
CA ILE A 389 -10.80 20.19 -3.19
C ILE A 389 -11.97 20.99 -3.79
N GLN A 390 -12.28 22.13 -3.18
CA GLN A 390 -13.34 23.02 -3.65
C GLN A 390 -13.01 23.51 -5.06
N ASN A 391 -14.01 23.49 -5.95
CA ASN A 391 -13.77 23.66 -7.39
C ASN A 391 -13.05 24.96 -7.78
N ASP A 392 -13.30 26.04 -7.04
CA ASP A 392 -12.69 27.37 -7.24
C ASP A 392 -11.25 27.46 -6.70
N THR A 393 -10.85 26.55 -5.81
CA THR A 393 -9.53 26.54 -5.16
C THR A 393 -8.54 25.60 -5.88
N ILE A 394 -9.01 24.74 -6.78
CA ILE A 394 -8.20 23.72 -7.47
C ILE A 394 -6.93 24.30 -8.12
N GLN A 395 -7.06 25.42 -8.84
CA GLN A 395 -5.93 25.99 -9.59
C GLN A 395 -4.78 26.45 -8.69
N GLU A 396 -5.09 26.87 -7.47
CA GLU A 396 -4.11 27.30 -6.47
C GLU A 396 -3.63 26.12 -5.61
N ALA A 397 -4.56 25.31 -5.09
CA ALA A 397 -4.24 24.26 -4.13
C ALA A 397 -3.43 23.12 -4.76
N VAL A 398 -3.71 22.72 -5.99
CA VAL A 398 -3.03 21.56 -6.60
C VAL A 398 -1.52 21.77 -6.75
N PRO A 399 -1.02 22.87 -7.36
CA PRO A 399 0.42 23.13 -7.42
C PRO A 399 1.08 23.19 -6.04
N LEU A 400 0.43 23.84 -5.07
CA LEU A 400 0.97 23.96 -3.72
C LEU A 400 1.06 22.61 -3.00
N LEU A 401 0.02 21.78 -3.09
CA LEU A 401 0.01 20.42 -2.54
C LEU A 401 1.12 19.56 -3.17
N THR A 402 1.28 19.63 -4.49
CA THR A 402 2.38 18.95 -5.21
C THR A 402 3.74 19.38 -4.67
N THR A 403 4.00 20.70 -4.57
CA THR A 403 5.26 21.21 -4.03
C THR A 403 5.51 20.75 -2.60
N LEU A 404 4.51 20.83 -1.72
CA LEU A 404 4.65 20.41 -0.32
C LEU A 404 4.98 18.92 -0.19
N MET A 405 4.37 18.07 -1.00
CA MET A 405 4.69 16.64 -1.03
C MET A 405 6.10 16.39 -1.59
N GLU A 406 6.44 16.98 -2.73
CA GLU A 406 7.78 16.81 -3.34
C GLU A 406 8.91 17.35 -2.45
N SER A 407 8.65 18.38 -1.64
CA SER A 407 9.60 18.95 -0.68
C SER A 407 9.54 18.35 0.72
N ALA A 408 8.66 17.37 0.98
CA ALA A 408 8.44 16.84 2.32
C ALA A 408 9.70 16.22 2.94
N TYR A 409 10.61 15.72 2.09
CA TYR A 409 11.90 15.18 2.48
C TYR A 409 12.89 15.21 1.31
N THR A 410 14.14 15.57 1.58
CA THR A 410 15.20 15.62 0.56
C THR A 410 15.85 14.24 0.39
N LEU A 411 15.73 13.68 -0.81
CA LEU A 411 16.42 12.46 -1.25
C LEU A 411 17.59 12.80 -2.19
N ALA A 412 18.43 11.81 -2.51
CA ALA A 412 19.52 11.99 -3.49
C ALA A 412 19.00 12.19 -4.94
N VAL A 413 17.73 11.87 -5.17
CA VAL A 413 17.03 12.04 -6.45
C VAL A 413 15.75 12.84 -6.23
N PRO A 414 15.25 13.58 -7.25
CA PRO A 414 14.01 14.34 -7.10
C PRO A 414 12.84 13.44 -6.71
N VAL A 415 12.05 13.86 -5.71
CA VAL A 415 10.76 13.26 -5.41
C VAL A 415 9.74 13.82 -6.41
N LYS A 416 8.88 12.97 -6.97
CA LYS A 416 7.85 13.38 -7.94
C LYS A 416 6.48 12.90 -7.48
N VAL A 417 5.45 13.70 -7.73
CA VAL A 417 4.06 13.37 -7.41
C VAL A 417 3.20 13.41 -8.67
N ASP A 418 2.53 12.29 -8.94
CA ASP A 418 1.55 12.16 -10.01
C ASP A 418 0.18 12.62 -9.51
N VAL A 419 -0.44 13.57 -10.22
CA VAL A 419 -1.74 14.15 -9.82
C VAL A 419 -2.85 13.69 -10.76
N LYS A 420 -3.96 13.22 -10.19
CA LYS A 420 -5.17 12.86 -10.94
C LYS A 420 -6.41 13.47 -10.31
N MET A 421 -7.43 13.79 -11.11
CA MET A 421 -8.68 14.35 -10.61
C MET A 421 -9.92 13.80 -11.31
N GLY A 422 -11.06 13.83 -10.63
CA GLY A 422 -12.33 13.35 -11.14
C GLY A 422 -13.48 13.52 -10.17
N LYS A 423 -14.69 13.10 -10.59
CA LYS A 423 -15.90 13.15 -9.75
C LYS A 423 -16.07 11.92 -8.86
N ASN A 424 -15.45 10.80 -9.24
CA ASN A 424 -15.37 9.59 -8.43
C ASN A 424 -13.97 8.98 -8.53
N TRP A 425 -13.61 8.12 -7.57
CA TRP A 425 -12.25 7.59 -7.46
C TRP A 425 -11.89 6.60 -8.60
N ALA A 426 -12.88 5.93 -9.21
CA ALA A 426 -12.64 5.01 -10.32
C ALA A 426 -12.25 5.72 -11.63
N THR A 427 -12.68 6.97 -11.82
CA THR A 427 -12.56 7.70 -13.10
C THR A 427 -11.59 8.89 -13.01
N LEU A 428 -10.66 8.87 -12.05
CA LEU A 428 -9.64 9.91 -11.96
C LEU A 428 -8.78 9.95 -13.22
N THR A 429 -8.60 11.14 -13.79
CA THR A 429 -7.78 11.38 -14.98
C THR A 429 -6.59 12.27 -14.65
N PRO A 430 -5.44 12.15 -15.37
CA PRO A 430 -4.27 12.99 -15.11
C PRO A 430 -4.62 14.48 -15.11
N TYR A 431 -4.18 15.20 -14.07
CA TYR A 431 -4.35 16.65 -14.02
C TYR A 431 -3.48 17.31 -15.08
N LYS A 432 -4.12 18.02 -16.01
CA LYS A 432 -3.44 18.88 -16.97
C LYS A 432 -3.60 20.31 -16.49
N LYS A 433 -2.50 20.99 -16.19
CA LYS A 433 -2.50 22.42 -15.92
C LYS A 433 -3.17 23.12 -17.11
N LYS A 434 -4.24 23.87 -16.88
CA LYS A 434 -4.76 24.78 -17.91
C LYS A 434 -3.68 25.82 -18.16
N ALA A 435 -3.25 25.92 -19.43
CA ALA A 435 -2.27 26.90 -19.88
C ALA A 435 -2.73 28.32 -19.58
#